data_AF-A0A939E2N8-F1
#
_entry.id   AF-A0A939E2N8-F1
#
_cell.length_a   1.000
_cell.length_b   1.000
_cell.length_c   1.000
_cell.angle_alpha   90.00
_cell.angle_beta   90.00
_cell.angle_gamma   90.00
#
_symmetry.space_group_name_H-M   'P 1'
#
loop_
_entity.id
_entity.type
_entity.pdbx_description
1 polymer ?
#
loop_
_entity_poly.entity_id
_entity_poly.type
_entity_poly.pdbx_seq_one_letter_code
_entity_poly.pdbx_strand_id
1 'polypeptide(L)'
;MARRNITQYFDDLDDTPLNEEKLNVVHFSLDGTDYVLDLSESNAAKVREAFQPFISAGRKAESSRKKRSGTTKNPDLNRKIREWAKGQGYTIAERGRIPQEIIDAYNGAHA
;
A
#
# COMPACT_ATOMS: atom_id res chain seq x y z
N MET A 1 -20.57 16.35 31.09
CA MET A 1 -19.16 15.97 31.34
C MET A 1 -18.41 16.08 30.02
N ALA A 2 -17.20 16.64 29.99
CA ALA A 2 -16.38 16.75 28.78
C ALA A 2 -15.17 15.79 28.86
N ARG A 3 -14.84 15.14 27.74
CA ARG A 3 -13.70 14.21 27.59
C ARG A 3 -12.77 14.71 26.51
N ARG A 4 -11.45 14.62 26.73
CA ARG A 4 -10.40 14.90 25.73
C ARG A 4 -9.60 13.62 25.49
N ASN A 5 -9.45 13.23 24.22
CA ASN A 5 -8.54 12.17 23.79
C ASN A 5 -7.30 12.82 23.16
N ILE A 6 -6.10 12.36 23.51
CA ILE A 6 -4.84 12.80 22.93
C ILE A 6 -4.16 11.58 22.33
N THR A 7 -3.81 11.66 21.06
CA THR A 7 -2.99 10.64 20.37
C THR A 7 -1.53 11.07 20.47
N GLN A 8 -0.66 10.16 20.87
CA GLN A 8 0.78 10.38 20.99
C GLN A 8 1.50 9.19 20.39
N TYR A 9 2.56 9.47 19.64
CA TYR A 9 3.43 8.44 19.05
C TYR A 9 4.69 8.32 19.90
N PHE A 10 5.32 7.15 19.86
CA PHE A 10 6.56 6.84 20.55
C PHE A 10 7.48 6.09 19.61
N ASP A 11 8.78 6.26 19.78
CA ASP A 11 9.81 5.52 19.04
C ASP A 11 9.92 4.10 19.61
N ASP A 12 9.75 3.08 18.77
CA ASP A 12 9.74 1.68 19.19
C ASP A 12 11.08 1.18 19.78
N LEU A 13 12.19 1.89 19.59
CA LEU A 13 13.51 1.46 20.10
C LEU A 13 13.89 2.07 21.44
N ASP A 14 13.43 3.30 21.73
CA ASP A 14 13.83 4.03 22.93
C ASP A 14 12.67 4.67 23.70
N ASP A 15 11.43 4.40 23.29
CA ASP A 15 10.20 4.93 23.87
C ASP A 15 10.17 6.46 23.96
N THR A 16 10.95 7.17 23.13
CA THR A 16 10.93 8.63 23.11
C THR A 16 9.66 9.15 22.41
N PRO A 17 9.02 10.21 22.92
CA PRO A 17 7.79 10.73 22.33
C PRO A 17 8.05 11.34 20.95
N LEU A 18 7.24 10.92 19.97
CA LEU A 18 7.25 11.38 18.59
C LEU A 18 6.01 12.20 18.25
N ASN A 19 6.21 13.19 17.39
CA ASN A 19 5.13 13.87 16.70
C ASN A 19 4.92 13.18 15.34
N GLU A 20 3.72 13.29 14.79
CA GLU A 20 3.35 12.69 13.51
C GLU A 20 4.29 13.09 12.36
N GLU A 21 4.80 14.32 12.36
CA GLU A 21 5.76 14.82 11.36
C GLU A 21 7.15 14.16 11.45
N LYS A 22 7.51 13.65 12.62
CA LYS A 22 8.83 13.02 12.89
C LYS A 22 8.76 11.49 12.87
N LEU A 23 7.56 10.94 12.72
CA LEU A 23 7.30 9.52 12.66
C LEU A 23 7.82 8.96 11.34
N ASN A 24 8.82 8.08 11.42
CA ASN A 24 9.35 7.36 10.28
C ASN A 24 9.00 5.88 10.40
N VAL A 25 8.12 5.42 9.52
CA VAL A 25 7.73 4.00 9.46
C VAL A 25 8.77 3.23 8.64
N VAL A 26 9.48 2.31 9.27
CA VAL A 26 10.50 1.46 8.65
C VAL A 26 9.97 0.04 8.49
N HIS A 27 9.86 -0.41 7.23
CA HIS A 27 9.52 -1.78 6.90
C HIS A 27 10.78 -2.60 6.64
N PHE A 28 10.90 -3.76 7.28
CA PHE A 28 11.96 -4.71 7.00
C PHE A 28 11.44 -6.15 7.12
N SER A 29 12.26 -7.11 6.69
CA SER A 29 11.90 -8.52 6.73
C SER A 29 13.11 -9.36 7.09
N LEU A 30 12.88 -10.43 7.85
CA LEU A 30 13.89 -11.41 8.22
C LEU A 30 13.26 -12.81 8.12
N ASP A 31 13.91 -13.73 7.41
CA ASP A 31 13.46 -15.11 7.22
C ASP A 31 12.00 -15.24 6.73
N GLY A 32 11.58 -14.30 5.88
CA GLY A 32 10.23 -14.27 5.31
C GLY A 32 9.14 -13.69 6.21
N THR A 33 9.49 -13.25 7.43
CA THR A 33 8.57 -12.51 8.30
C THR A 33 8.76 -11.02 8.09
N ASP A 34 7.66 -10.29 7.88
CA ASP A 34 7.69 -8.83 7.74
C ASP A 34 7.48 -8.16 9.10
N TYR A 35 8.22 -7.07 9.31
CA TYR A 35 8.17 -6.24 10.51
C TYR A 35 8.00 -4.77 10.12
N VAL A 36 7.46 -4.00 11.06
CA VAL A 36 7.27 -2.55 10.94
C VAL A 36 7.75 -1.93 12.24
N LEU A 37 8.48 -0.82 12.12
CA LEU A 37 8.92 0.00 13.25
C LEU A 37 8.54 1.45 13.02
N ASP A 38 8.05 2.09 14.07
CA ASP A 38 7.75 3.51 14.14
C ASP A 38 8.89 4.22 14.88
N LEU A 39 9.72 4.96 14.15
CA LEU A 39 10.99 5.48 14.67
C LEU A 39 11.13 6.99 14.45
N SER A 40 11.98 7.61 15.27
CA SER A 40 12.59 8.90 14.99
C SER A 40 13.48 8.84 13.75
N GLU A 41 13.77 9.99 13.15
CA GLU A 41 14.65 10.08 11.99
C GLU A 41 16.05 9.50 12.26
N SER A 42 16.62 9.78 13.44
CA SER A 42 17.94 9.28 13.83
C SER A 42 17.94 7.75 13.97
N ASN A 43 16.95 7.17 14.65
CA ASN A 43 16.87 5.73 14.82
C ASN A 43 16.56 5.02 13.49
N ALA A 44 15.69 5.60 12.66
CA ALA A 44 15.46 5.09 11.31
C ALA A 44 16.74 5.09 10.46
N ALA A 45 17.59 6.12 10.59
CA ALA A 45 18.90 6.16 9.92
C ALA A 45 19.82 5.03 10.41
N LYS A 46 19.92 4.81 11.73
CA LYS A 46 20.71 3.70 12.32
C LYS A 46 20.29 2.35 11.76
N VAL A 47 18.98 2.09 11.63
CA VAL A 47 18.47 0.85 11.02
C VAL A 47 18.94 0.73 9.58
N ARG A 48 18.78 1.78 8.76
CA ARG A 48 19.21 1.75 7.34
C ARG A 48 20.71 1.56 7.19
N GLU A 49 21.52 2.15 8.06
CA GLU A 49 22.97 1.98 8.11
C GLU A 49 23.36 0.55 8.49
N ALA A 50 22.70 -0.04 9.51
CA ALA A 50 22.95 -1.42 9.92
C ALA A 50 22.69 -2.43 8.78
N PHE A 51 21.75 -2.14 7.88
CA PHE A 51 21.49 -2.97 6.71
C PHE A 51 22.50 -2.78 5.57
N GLN A 52 23.30 -1.70 5.53
CA GLN A 52 24.17 -1.38 4.39
C GLN A 52 25.13 -2.52 4.00
N PRO A 53 25.88 -3.16 4.93
CA PRO A 53 26.80 -4.22 4.55
C PRO A 53 26.12 -5.40 3.86
N PHE A 54 24.90 -5.74 4.30
CA PHE A 54 24.10 -6.83 3.73
C PHE A 54 23.49 -6.44 2.39
N ILE A 55 23.07 -5.19 2.23
CA ILE A 55 22.57 -4.67 0.95
C ILE A 55 23.68 -4.64 -0.09
N SER A 56 24.90 -4.22 0.28
CA SER A 56 26.05 -4.16 -0.63
C SER A 56 26.53 -5.54 -1.08
N ALA A 57 26.49 -6.54 -0.21
CA ALA A 57 26.87 -7.92 -0.55
C ALA A 57 25.73 -8.72 -1.21
N GLY A 58 24.48 -8.35 -0.92
CA GLY A 58 23.30 -9.04 -1.38
C GLY A 58 22.88 -8.68 -2.81
N ARG A 59 21.91 -9.43 -3.32
CA ARG A 59 21.19 -9.09 -4.55
C ARG A 59 19.72 -8.85 -4.22
N LYS A 60 19.04 -8.03 -5.03
CA LYS A 60 17.58 -7.90 -4.95
C LYS A 60 16.96 -9.28 -5.19
N ALA A 61 16.21 -9.78 -4.20
CA ALA A 61 15.38 -10.95 -4.39
C ALA A 61 14.25 -10.61 -5.36
N GLU A 62 13.88 -11.55 -6.22
CA GLU A 62 12.72 -11.39 -7.09
C GLU A 62 11.47 -11.36 -6.20
N SER A 63 10.76 -10.24 -6.20
CA SER A 63 9.59 -10.05 -5.35
C SER A 63 8.48 -11.02 -5.77
N SER A 64 8.28 -12.10 -5.02
CA SER A 64 7.12 -13.00 -5.18
C SER A 64 5.78 -12.30 -4.88
N ARG A 65 5.83 -11.15 -4.20
CA ARG A 65 4.71 -10.20 -4.18
C ARG A 65 4.53 -9.67 -5.60
N LYS A 66 3.75 -10.41 -6.39
CA LYS A 66 2.92 -9.84 -7.45
C LYS A 66 2.31 -8.61 -6.80
N LYS A 67 2.78 -7.40 -7.16
CA LYS A 67 2.04 -6.17 -6.92
C LYS A 67 0.65 -6.54 -7.40
N ARG A 68 -0.30 -6.73 -6.48
CA ARG A 68 -1.70 -6.65 -6.84
C ARG A 68 -1.80 -5.22 -7.31
N SER A 69 -1.57 -5.03 -8.61
CA SER A 69 -2.01 -3.86 -9.33
C SER A 69 -3.50 -3.87 -9.05
N GLY A 70 -3.88 -3.20 -7.96
CA GLY A 70 -5.20 -2.66 -7.85
C GLY A 70 -5.33 -1.86 -9.12
N THR A 71 -6.19 -2.33 -10.00
CA THR A 71 -6.55 -1.70 -11.26
C THR A 71 -7.23 -0.36 -10.93
N THR A 72 -6.46 0.59 -10.40
CA THR A 72 -6.82 2.01 -10.37
C THR A 72 -6.35 2.62 -11.69
N LYS A 73 -6.58 1.91 -12.80
CA LYS A 73 -6.52 2.52 -14.12
C LYS A 73 -7.81 3.34 -14.24
N ASN A 74 -7.70 4.61 -13.89
CA ASN A 74 -8.59 5.69 -14.29
C ASN A 74 -10.06 5.56 -13.79
N PRO A 75 -10.44 6.27 -12.70
CA PRO A 75 -11.81 6.27 -12.17
C PRO A 75 -12.89 6.56 -13.22
N ASP A 76 -12.59 7.42 -14.19
CA ASP A 76 -13.50 7.77 -15.28
C ASP A 76 -13.75 6.63 -16.26
N LEU A 77 -12.71 5.84 -16.57
CA LEU A 77 -12.83 4.66 -17.43
C LEU A 77 -13.70 3.60 -16.75
N ASN A 78 -13.50 3.40 -15.44
CA ASN A 78 -14.30 2.47 -14.66
C ASN A 78 -15.78 2.88 -14.60
N ARG A 79 -16.10 4.18 -14.59
CA ARG A 79 -17.51 4.63 -14.70
C ARG A 79 -18.09 4.27 -16.06
N LYS A 80 -17.38 4.55 -17.16
CA LYS A 80 -17.81 4.23 -18.52
C LYS A 80 -18.03 2.73 -18.74
N ILE A 81 -17.12 1.89 -18.25
CA ILE A 81 -17.25 0.43 -18.33
C ILE A 81 -18.52 -0.04 -17.60
N ARG A 82 -18.81 0.52 -16.41
CA ARG A 82 -20.03 0.16 -15.66
C ARG A 82 -21.31 0.60 -16.37
N GLU A 83 -21.33 1.81 -16.94
CA GLU A 83 -22.48 2.31 -17.69
C GLU A 83 -22.76 1.46 -18.92
N TRP A 84 -21.72 1.18 -19.71
CA TRP A 84 -21.81 0.30 -20.87
C TRP A 84 -22.31 -1.10 -20.46
N ALA A 85 -21.72 -1.68 -19.41
CA ALA A 85 -22.05 -3.02 -19.00
C ALA A 85 -23.47 -3.15 -18.41
N LYS A 86 -23.96 -2.13 -17.68
CA LYS A 86 -25.37 -2.03 -17.29
C LYS A 86 -26.28 -2.00 -18.53
N GLY A 87 -25.90 -1.25 -19.57
CA GLY A 87 -26.64 -1.19 -20.84
C GLY A 87 -26.65 -2.52 -21.61
N GLN A 88 -25.63 -3.36 -21.44
CA GLN A 88 -25.55 -4.71 -22.01
C GLN A 88 -26.20 -5.79 -21.14
N GLY A 89 -26.77 -5.44 -19.97
CA GLY A 89 -27.43 -6.38 -19.07
C GLY A 89 -26.52 -7.12 -18.10
N TYR A 90 -25.25 -6.73 -17.96
CA TYR A 90 -24.35 -7.31 -16.95
C TYR A 90 -24.69 -6.83 -15.54
N THR A 91 -24.71 -7.75 -14.57
CA THR A 91 -24.93 -7.43 -13.16
C THR A 91 -23.59 -7.09 -12.49
N ILE A 92 -23.40 -5.82 -12.13
CA ILE A 92 -22.15 -5.31 -11.55
C ILE A 92 -22.44 -4.51 -10.29
N ALA A 93 -21.57 -4.64 -9.29
CA ALA A 93 -21.61 -3.83 -8.08
C ALA A 93 -21.39 -2.33 -8.39
N GLU A 94 -22.15 -1.46 -7.74
CA GLU A 94 -22.07 -0.01 -7.96
C GLU A 94 -20.71 0.59 -7.61
N ARG A 95 -19.98 -0.05 -6.70
CA ARG A 95 -18.64 0.34 -6.25
C ARG A 95 -17.73 -0.88 -6.17
N GLY A 96 -16.43 -0.62 -6.23
CA GLY A 96 -15.39 -1.66 -6.13
C GLY A 96 -14.89 -2.16 -7.49
N ARG A 97 -14.16 -3.28 -7.45
CA ARG A 97 -13.46 -3.85 -8.61
C ARG A 97 -14.46 -4.32 -9.68
N ILE A 98 -14.25 -3.92 -10.92
CA ILE A 98 -15.01 -4.43 -12.06
C ILE A 98 -14.45 -5.81 -12.43
N PRO A 99 -15.30 -6.84 -12.64
CA PRO A 99 -14.86 -8.15 -13.12
C PRO A 99 -14.07 -8.02 -14.43
N GLN A 100 -12.99 -8.80 -14.57
CA GLN A 100 -12.09 -8.72 -15.72
C GLN A 100 -12.81 -9.02 -17.04
N GLU A 101 -13.75 -9.98 -17.04
CA GLU A 101 -14.57 -10.36 -18.19
C GLU A 101 -15.31 -9.16 -18.81
N ILE A 102 -15.78 -8.23 -17.98
CA ILE A 102 -16.52 -7.04 -18.43
C ILE A 102 -15.56 -5.98 -18.98
N ILE A 103 -14.37 -5.86 -18.40
CA ILE A 103 -13.33 -4.96 -18.92
C ILE A 103 -12.90 -5.43 -20.31
N ASP A 104 -12.71 -6.74 -20.47
CA ASP A 104 -12.31 -7.34 -21.74
C ASP A 104 -13.42 -7.22 -22.80
N ALA A 105 -14.69 -7.42 -22.41
CA ALA A 105 -15.84 -7.22 -23.29
C ALA A 105 -16.02 -5.75 -23.71
N TYR A 106 -15.79 -4.79 -22.79
CA TYR A 106 -15.83 -3.36 -23.10
C TYR A 106 -14.73 -2.98 -24.09
N ASN A 107 -13.50 -3.46 -23.86
CA ASN A 107 -12.36 -3.23 -24.75
C ASN A 107 -12.60 -3.85 -26.14
N GLY A 108 -13.21 -5.04 -26.21
CA GLY A 108 -13.58 -5.67 -27.49
C GLY A 108 -14.68 -4.93 -28.26
N ALA A 109 -15.62 -4.27 -27.56
CA ALA A 109 -16.67 -3.49 -28.18
C ALA A 109 -16.24 -2.06 -28.61
N HIS A 110 -15.09 -1.59 -28.11
CA HIS A 110 -14.55 -0.24 -28.36
C HIS A 110 -13.12 -0.28 -28.96
N ALA A 111 -12.74 -1.41 -29.56
CA ALA A 111 -11.55 -1.55 -30.38
C ALA A 111 -11.86 -1.14 -31.83
#